data_AF-A0A1F7BEX7-F1
#
_entry.id   AF-A0A1F7BEX7-F1
#
_cell.length_a   1.000
_cell.length_b   1.000
_cell.length_c   1.000
_cell.angle_alpha   90.00
_cell.angle_beta   90.00
_cell.angle_gamma   90.00
#
_symmetry.space_group_name_H-M   'P 1'
#
loop_
_entity.id
_entity.type
_entity.pdbx_description
1 polymer ?
#
loop_
_entity_poly.entity_id
_entity_poly.type
_entity_poly.pdbx_seq_one_letter_code
_entity_poly.pdbx_strand_id
1 'polypeptide(L)' 'MQKGMETPALDTFRLLQDFNRPLPIDFVARKLNKKSSETRIFLQELADKNLVMMNDKMVQLQQE' A
#
# COMPACT_ATOMS: atom_id res chain seq x y z
N MET A 1 -1.32 22.83 -14.11
CA MET A 1 -0.55 21.70 -13.54
C MET A 1 -1.41 21.06 -12.47
N GLN A 2 -2.26 20.09 -12.84
CA GLN A 2 -3.12 19.41 -11.88
C GLN A 2 -2.22 18.56 -10.98
N LYS A 3 -1.92 19.04 -9.77
CA LYS A 3 -1.48 18.15 -8.69
C LYS A 3 -2.71 17.31 -8.36
N GLY A 4 -2.88 16.22 -9.10
CA GLY A 4 -3.90 15.23 -8.80
C GLY A 4 -3.75 14.87 -7.33
N MET A 5 -4.83 14.93 -6.58
CA MET A 5 -4.89 14.37 -5.24
C MET A 5 -4.71 12.86 -5.40
N GLU A 6 -3.47 12.40 -5.52
CA GLU A 6 -3.13 10.99 -5.47
C GLU A 6 -3.49 10.54 -4.05
N THR A 7 -4.48 9.67 -3.95
CA THR A 7 -4.95 9.23 -2.64
C THR A 7 -3.84 8.43 -1.96
N PRO A 8 -3.75 8.43 -0.62
CA PRO A 8 -2.72 7.66 0.09
C PRO A 8 -2.70 6.16 -0.28
N ALA A 9 -3.84 5.61 -0.69
CA ALA A 9 -3.94 4.25 -1.24
C ALA A 9 -3.25 4.09 -2.60
N LEU A 10 -3.32 5.10 -3.48
CA LEU A 10 -2.59 5.08 -4.76
C LEU A 10 -1.07 5.16 -4.55
N ASP A 11 -0.61 6.00 -3.63
CA ASP A 11 0.81 6.07 -3.25
C ASP A 11 1.29 4.73 -2.67
N THR A 12 0.45 4.11 -1.83
CA THR A 12 0.72 2.78 -1.28
C THR A 12 0.85 1.74 -2.39
N PHE A 13 -0.06 1.75 -3.36
CA PHE A 13 -0.04 0.82 -4.48
C PHE A 13 1.20 1.01 -5.36
N ARG A 14 1.56 2.25 -5.71
CA ARG A 14 2.79 2.55 -6.47
C ARG A 14 4.04 2.08 -5.76
N LEU A 15 4.14 2.31 -4.45
CA LEU A 15 5.25 1.79 -3.66
C LEU A 15 5.36 0.27 -3.81
N LEU A 16 4.23 -0.45 -3.74
CA LEU A 16 4.25 -1.90 -3.90
C LEU A 16 4.65 -2.33 -5.32
N GLN A 17 4.27 -1.57 -6.35
CA GLN A 17 4.71 -1.78 -7.74
C GLN A 17 6.21 -1.56 -7.94
N ASP A 18 6.77 -0.50 -7.37
CA ASP A 18 8.20 -0.19 -7.51
C ASP A 18 9.09 -1.28 -6.91
N PHE A 19 8.66 -1.87 -5.80
CA PHE A 19 9.42 -2.93 -5.13
C PHE A 19 9.16 -4.32 -5.69
N ASN A 20 7.97 -4.54 -6.24
CA ASN A 20 7.52 -5.81 -6.82
C ASN A 20 7.86 -7.06 -5.98
N ARG A 21 7.73 -6.94 -4.65
CA ARG A 21 8.02 -8.01 -3.70
C ARG A 21 7.20 -7.83 -2.43
N PRO A 22 7.02 -8.87 -1.61
CA PRO A 22 6.41 -8.72 -0.29
C PRO A 22 7.19 -7.71 0.57
N LEU A 23 6.48 -6.71 1.11
CA LEU A 23 7.01 -5.69 1.99
C LEU A 23 6.36 -5.77 3.37
N PRO A 24 7.11 -5.50 4.45
CA PRO A 24 6.51 -5.32 5.77
C PRO A 24 5.56 -4.12 5.81
N ILE A 25 4.41 -4.24 6.48
CA ILE A 25 3.43 -3.14 6.61
C ILE A 25 4.06 -1.91 7.29
N ASP A 26 4.90 -2.12 8.31
CA ASP A 26 5.61 -1.03 8.98
C ASP A 26 6.63 -0.34 8.07
N PHE A 27 7.21 -1.05 7.11
CA PHE A 27 8.10 -0.45 6.11
C PHE A 27 7.31 0.47 5.19
N VAL A 28 6.14 0.03 4.71
CA VAL A 28 5.22 0.83 3.90
C VAL A 28 4.78 2.09 4.67
N ALA A 29 4.38 1.94 5.93
CA ALA A 29 3.98 3.05 6.79
C ALA A 29 5.09 4.10 6.95
N ARG A 30 6.32 3.66 7.21
CA ARG A 30 7.50 4.55 7.30
C ARG A 30 7.80 5.25 5.98
N LYS A 31 7.68 4.55 4.85
CA LYS A 31 7.95 5.13 3.53
C LYS A 31 6.94 6.20 3.14
N LEU A 32 5.68 6.00 3.51
CA LEU A 32 4.61 6.96 3.25
C LEU A 32 4.49 8.05 4.33
N ASN A 33 5.33 7.99 5.38
CA ASN A 33 5.26 8.85 6.56
C ASN A 33 3.84 8.87 7.18
N LYS A 34 3.24 7.68 7.33
CA LYS A 34 1.90 7.47 7.88
C LYS A 34 1.95 6.59 9.13
N LYS A 35 0.90 6.65 9.94
CA LYS A 35 0.73 5.70 11.05
C LYS A 35 0.41 4.31 10.50
N SER A 36 0.92 3.25 11.15
CA SER A 36 0.61 1.86 10.75
C SER A 36 -0.89 1.57 10.73
N SER A 37 -1.69 2.23 11.57
CA SER A 37 -3.16 2.14 11.55
C SER A 37 -3.78 2.72 10.28
N GLU A 38 -3.30 3.87 9.82
CA GLU A 38 -3.77 4.50 8.57
C GLU A 38 -3.32 3.68 7.35
N THR A 39 -2.06 3.23 7.35
CA THR A 39 -1.55 2.36 6.29
C THR A 39 -2.36 1.07 6.18
N ARG A 40 -2.76 0.45 7.29
CA ARG A 40 -3.65 -0.72 7.26
C ARG A 40 -5.00 -0.42 6.60
N ILE A 41 -5.57 0.77 6.82
CA ILE A 41 -6.83 1.16 6.16
C ILE A 41 -6.62 1.21 4.63
N PHE A 42 -5.56 1.86 4.17
CA PHE A 42 -5.26 1.93 2.73
C PHE A 42 -4.97 0.55 2.12
N LEU A 43 -4.24 -0.29 2.85
CA LEU A 43 -3.95 -1.66 2.43
C LEU A 43 -5.22 -2.52 2.37
N GLN A 44 -6.14 -2.33 3.31
CA GLN A 44 -7.44 -3.00 3.28
C GLN A 44 -8.26 -2.55 2.06
N GLU A 45 -8.32 -1.24 1.77
CA GLU A 45 -9.01 -0.72 0.58
C GLU A 45 -8.44 -1.29 -0.74
N LEU A 46 -7.13 -1.51 -0.79
CA LEU A 46 -6.48 -2.16 -1.94
C LEU A 46 -6.77 -3.67 -1.98
N ALA A 47 -6.83 -4.33 -0.81
CA ALA A 47 -7.14 -5.76 -0.70
C ALA A 47 -8.59 -6.05 -1.11
N ASP A 48 -9.54 -5.21 -0.70
CA ASP A 48 -10.96 -5.31 -1.09
C ASP A 48 -11.15 -5.17 -2.62
N LYS A 49 -10.19 -4.54 -3.30
CA LYS A 49 -10.14 -4.41 -4.76
C LYS A 49 -9.34 -5.52 -5.45
N ASN A 50 -8.86 -6.53 -4.71
CA ASN A 50 -7.97 -7.58 -5.21
C ASN A 50 -6.70 -7.05 -5.87
N LEU A 51 -6.19 -5.88 -5.42
CA LEU A 51 -4.96 -5.29 -5.94
C LEU A 51 -3.73 -5.75 -5.15
N VAL A 52 -3.94 -6.08 -3.88
CA VAL A 52 -2.89 -6.51 -2.95
C VAL A 52 -3.39 -7.67 -2.12
N MET A 53 -2.45 -8.51 -1.69
CA MET A 53 -2.67 -9.46 -0.62
C MET A 53 -1.88 -9.02 0.59
N MET A 54 -2.53 -8.95 1.75
CA MET A 54 -1.84 -8.67 3.02
C MET A 54 -2.15 -9.74 4.06
N ASN A 55 -1.20 -9.95 4.95
CA ASN A 55 -1.36 -10.72 6.18
C ASN A 55 -1.04 -9.82 7.39
N ASP A 56 -0.93 -10.39 8.59
CA ASP A 56 -0.71 -9.62 9.82
C ASP A 56 0.52 -8.69 9.79
N LYS A 57 1.53 -8.98 8.96
CA LYS A 57 2.81 -8.25 8.97
C LYS A 57 3.31 -7.80 7.59
N MET A 58 2.88 -8.45 6.53
CA MET A 58 3.40 -8.29 5.18
C MET A 58 2.28 -7.96 4.21
N VAL A 59 2.61 -7.22 3.17
CA VAL A 59 1.77 -6.95 2.01
C VAL A 59 2.55 -7.22 0.74
N GLN A 60 1.88 -7.76 -0.27
CA GLN A 60 2.39 -7.92 -1.62
C GLN A 60 1.33 -7.51 -2.64
N LEU A 61 1.76 -7.16 -3.85
CA LEU A 61 0.83 -7.04 -4.96
C LEU A 61 0.20 -8.39 -5.28
N GLN A 62 -1.08 -8.35 -5.64
CA GLN A 62 -1.71 -9.46 -6.31
C GLN A 62 -1.41 -9.31 -7.80
N GLN A 63 -0.55 -10.17 -8.33
CA GLN A 63 -0.28 -10.24 -9.76
C GLN A 63 -1.21 -11.30 -10.35
N GLU A 64 -1.94 -10.93 -11.41
CA GLU A 64 -2.70 -11.87 -12.24
C GLU A 64 -1.77 -12.89 -12.92
#